data_AF-A0A523CC41-F1
#
_entry.id   AF-A0A523CC41-F1
#
_cell.length_a   1.000
_cell.length_b   1.000
_cell.length_c   1.000
_cell.angle_alpha   90.00
_cell.angle_beta   90.00
_cell.angle_gamma   90.00
#
_symmetry.space_group_name_H-M   'P 1'
#
loop_
_entity.id
_entity.type
_entity.pdbx_description
1 polymer ?
#
loop_
_entity_poly.entity_id
_entity_poly.type
_entity_poly.pdbx_seq_one_letter_code
_entity_poly.pdbx_strand_id
1 'polypeptide(L)'
;MLQASEVIDLVIAVVLLPIIVSSRGALSARRRSLLFVAYASIIAAYTFTIAEGFFWFDALNLLEHAAYAVAGVLLVIALVDYRRHPSPEGQL
;
A
#
# COMPACT_ATOMS: atom_id res chain seq x y z
N MET A 1 18.24 -3.05 -2.80
CA MET A 1 19.11 -2.19 -3.64
C MET A 1 19.25 -0.85 -2.91
N LEU A 2 20.15 0.05 -3.31
CA LEU A 2 20.22 1.38 -2.68
C LEU A 2 20.35 2.43 -3.76
N GLN A 3 19.19 2.88 -4.23
CA GLN A 3 19.08 3.99 -5.16
C GLN A 3 18.40 5.16 -4.47
N ALA A 4 18.81 6.39 -4.81
CA ALA A 4 18.18 7.60 -4.28
C ALA A 4 16.67 7.64 -4.56
N SER A 5 16.23 7.02 -5.67
CA SER A 5 14.81 6.84 -6.02
C SER A 5 14.03 6.05 -4.97
N GLU A 6 14.57 4.94 -4.44
CA GLU A 6 13.86 4.09 -3.48
C GLU A 6 13.60 4.81 -2.15
N VAL A 7 14.58 5.61 -1.71
CA VAL A 7 14.45 6.44 -0.51
C VAL A 7 13.39 7.53 -0.72
N ILE A 8 13.38 8.15 -1.90
CA ILE A 8 12.37 9.16 -2.26
C ILE A 8 10.97 8.53 -2.30
N ASP A 9 10.83 7.33 -2.88
CA ASP A 9 9.56 6.61 -2.95
C ASP A 9 9.02 6.29 -1.54
N LEU A 10 9.88 5.84 -0.63
CA LEU A 10 9.50 5.64 0.78
C LEU A 10 9.07 6.95 1.45
N VAL A 11 9.81 8.04 1.26
CA VAL A 11 9.48 9.36 1.84
C VAL A 11 8.14 9.84 1.32
N ILE A 12 7.90 9.78 0.01
CA ILE A 12 6.62 10.13 -0.60
C ILE A 12 5.51 9.26 -0.01
N ALA A 13 5.73 7.94 0.09
CA ALA A 13 4.74 7.02 0.62
C ALA A 13 4.35 7.35 2.07
N VAL A 14 5.33 7.68 2.92
CA VAL A 14 5.10 8.09 4.31
C VAL A 14 4.38 9.44 4.38
N VAL A 15 4.75 10.41 3.55
CA VAL A 15 4.11 11.75 3.51
C VAL A 15 2.66 11.68 3.05
N LEU A 16 2.33 10.77 2.14
CA LEU A 16 0.96 10.56 1.67
C LEU A 16 0.07 9.83 2.69
N LEU A 17 0.64 9.07 3.62
CA LEU A 17 -0.10 8.32 4.65
C LEU A 17 -1.11 9.20 5.44
N PRO A 18 -0.76 10.37 6.00
CA PRO A 18 -1.72 11.23 6.70
C PRO A 18 -2.85 11.76 5.79
N ILE A 19 -2.60 11.94 4.50
CA ILE A 19 -3.63 12.35 3.53
C ILE A 19 -4.64 11.21 3.37
N ILE A 20 -4.16 9.97 3.21
CA ILE A 20 -5.01 8.79 3.11
C ILE A 20 -5.79 8.58 4.41
N VAL A 21 -5.16 8.73 5.57
CA VAL A 21 -5.81 8.55 6.89
C VAL A 21 -6.85 9.63 7.20
N SER A 22 -6.65 10.85 6.69
CA SER A 22 -7.60 11.97 6.89
C SER A 22 -8.82 11.90 5.98
N SER A 23 -8.79 11.11 4.89
CA SER A 23 -9.90 10.91 3.93
C SER A 23 -11.09 10.07 4.45
N ARG A 24 -11.48 10.26 5.72
CA ARG A 24 -12.44 9.39 6.44
C ARG A 24 -13.87 9.38 5.88
N GLY A 25 -14.26 10.35 5.07
CA GLY A 25 -15.65 10.53 4.61
C GLY A 25 -16.05 9.73 3.36
N ALA A 26 -15.11 9.22 2.57
CA ALA A 26 -15.42 8.71 1.23
C ALA A 26 -15.69 7.19 1.17
N LEU A 27 -15.36 6.43 2.22
CA LEU A 27 -15.29 4.97 2.17
C LEU A 27 -15.85 4.30 3.43
N SER A 28 -16.47 3.13 3.24
CA SER A 28 -16.88 2.27 4.37
C SER A 28 -15.66 1.83 5.20
N ALA A 29 -15.87 1.55 6.48
CA ALA A 29 -14.79 1.15 7.41
C ALA A 29 -13.99 -0.06 6.91
N ARG A 30 -14.67 -1.04 6.29
CA ARG A 30 -14.03 -2.22 5.68
C ARG A 30 -13.13 -1.84 4.50
N ARG A 31 -13.62 -1.02 3.58
CA ARG A 31 -12.85 -0.57 2.40
C ARG A 31 -11.64 0.25 2.81
N ARG A 32 -11.83 1.16 3.75
CA ARG A 32 -10.74 1.95 4.32
C ARG A 32 -9.68 1.07 4.96
N SER A 33 -10.07 0.04 5.71
CA SER A 33 -9.13 -0.91 6.29
C SER A 33 -8.35 -1.69 5.22
N LEU A 34 -9.02 -2.17 4.16
CA LEU A 34 -8.34 -2.86 3.05
C LEU A 34 -7.31 -1.97 2.35
N LEU A 35 -7.69 -0.73 2.02
CA LEU A 35 -6.78 0.22 1.38
C LEU A 35 -5.61 0.61 2.30
N PHE A 36 -5.87 0.79 3.60
CA PHE A 36 -4.84 1.12 4.56
C PHE A 36 -3.83 -0.01 4.72
N VAL A 37 -4.29 -1.26 4.85
CA VAL A 37 -3.40 -2.42 4.96
C VAL A 37 -2.62 -2.61 3.66
N ALA A 38 -3.25 -2.46 2.49
CA ALA A 38 -2.56 -2.53 1.20
C ALA A 38 -1.46 -1.46 1.09
N TYR A 39 -1.76 -0.23 1.50
CA TYR A 39 -0.81 0.87 1.47
C TYR A 39 0.34 0.68 2.48
N ALA A 40 0.04 0.18 3.68
CA ALA A 40 1.04 -0.19 4.66
C ALA A 40 1.97 -1.29 4.15
N SER A 41 1.44 -2.28 3.41
CA SER A 41 2.26 -3.31 2.75
C SER A 41 3.21 -2.72 1.71
N ILE A 42 2.82 -1.69 0.95
CA ILE A 42 3.70 -0.99 0.00
C ILE A 42 4.84 -0.27 0.74
N ILE A 43 4.54 0.42 1.84
CA ILE A 43 5.58 1.06 2.68
C ILE A 43 6.56 0.01 3.24
N ALA A 44 6.04 -1.14 3.66
CA ALA A 44 6.87 -2.24 4.13
C ALA A 44 7.78 -2.78 3.02
N ALA A 45 7.26 -2.93 1.79
CA ALA A 45 8.05 -3.34 0.63
C ALA A 45 9.22 -2.38 0.39
N TYR A 46 8.98 -1.07 0.31
CA TYR A 46 10.07 -0.07 0.16
C TYR A 46 11.09 -0.12 1.30
N THR A 47 10.63 -0.39 2.52
CA THR A 47 11.52 -0.55 3.68
C THR A 47 12.42 -1.78 3.50
N PHE A 48 11.87 -2.89 3.00
CA PHE A 48 12.64 -4.09 2.69
C PHE A 48 13.62 -3.86 1.53
N THR A 49 13.22 -3.16 0.46
CA THR A 49 14.11 -2.80 -0.66
C THR A 49 15.34 -2.04 -0.19
N ILE A 50 15.14 -1.04 0.69
CA ILE A 50 16.24 -0.24 1.25
C ILE A 50 17.09 -1.11 2.18
N ALA A 51 16.47 -1.90 3.06
CA ALA A 51 17.17 -2.76 4.01
C ALA A 51 17.98 -3.87 3.30
N GLU A 52 17.49 -4.38 2.17
CA GLU A 52 18.18 -5.34 1.30
C GLU A 52 19.52 -4.77 0.80
N GLY A 53 19.61 -3.45 0.63
CA GLY A 53 20.85 -2.75 0.31
C GLY A 53 21.94 -2.83 1.41
N PHE A 54 21.60 -3.29 2.61
CA PHE A 54 22.51 -3.36 3.75
C PHE A 54 22.74 -4.79 4.29
N PHE A 55 21.71 -5.65 4.33
CA PHE A 55 21.82 -7.00 4.91
C PHE A 55 20.85 -8.01 4.28
N TRP A 56 21.13 -9.30 4.45
CA TRP A 56 20.22 -10.44 4.16
C TRP A 56 19.44 -10.33 2.84
N PHE A 57 20.17 -10.11 1.75
CA PHE A 57 19.65 -9.88 0.40
C PHE A 57 18.47 -10.79 0.03
N ASP A 58 18.66 -12.11 0.02
CA ASP A 58 17.61 -13.05 -0.42
C ASP A 58 16.35 -13.00 0.44
N ALA A 59 16.50 -12.85 1.76
CA ALA A 59 15.38 -12.83 2.68
C ALA A 59 14.57 -11.54 2.55
N LEU A 60 15.24 -10.39 2.44
CA LEU A 60 14.58 -9.10 2.29
C LEU A 60 13.96 -8.92 0.91
N ASN A 61 14.63 -9.41 -0.14
CA ASN A 61 14.06 -9.47 -1.49
C ASN A 61 12.77 -10.31 -1.52
N LEU A 62 12.76 -11.46 -0.85
CA LEU A 62 11.55 -12.28 -0.73
C LEU A 62 10.42 -11.55 0.04
N LEU A 63 10.76 -10.88 1.14
CA LEU A 63 9.79 -10.13 1.94
C LEU A 63 9.23 -8.92 1.19
N GLU A 64 10.07 -8.22 0.41
CA GLU A 64 9.67 -7.16 -0.50
C GLU A 64 8.63 -7.66 -1.51
N HIS A 65 8.96 -8.72 -2.25
CA HIS A 65 8.06 -9.31 -3.23
C HIS A 65 6.76 -9.82 -2.60
N ALA A 66 6.85 -10.45 -1.43
CA ALA A 66 5.69 -10.89 -0.67
C ALA A 66 4.80 -9.71 -0.25
N ALA A 67 5.40 -8.60 0.20
CA ALA A 67 4.67 -7.40 0.58
C ALA A 67 3.95 -6.75 -0.62
N TYR A 68 4.60 -6.68 -1.79
CA TYR A 68 3.94 -6.24 -3.02
C TYR A 68 2.81 -7.17 -3.46
N ALA A 69 3.00 -8.49 -3.35
CA ALA A 69 1.95 -9.47 -3.67
C ALA A 69 0.73 -9.31 -2.76
N VAL A 70 0.95 -9.15 -1.45
CA VAL A 70 -0.12 -8.87 -0.47
C VAL A 70 -0.84 -7.56 -0.80
N ALA A 71 -0.11 -6.48 -1.10
CA ALA A 71 -0.71 -5.22 -1.50
C ALA A 71 -1.58 -5.37 -2.75
N GLY A 72 -1.08 -6.06 -3.77
CA GLY A 72 -1.82 -6.34 -5.00
C GLY A 72 -3.11 -7.11 -4.76
N VAL A 73 -3.07 -8.18 -3.99
CA VAL A 73 -4.26 -8.98 -3.63
C VAL A 73 -5.28 -8.11 -2.88
N LEU A 74 -4.84 -7.31 -1.90
CA LEU A 74 -5.74 -6.44 -1.14
C LEU A 74 -6.37 -5.35 -2.00
N LEU A 75 -5.63 -4.76 -2.93
CA LEU A 75 -6.15 -3.77 -3.88
C LEU A 75 -7.17 -4.40 -4.84
N VAL A 76 -6.93 -5.62 -5.32
CA VAL A 76 -7.91 -6.36 -6.14
C VAL A 76 -9.18 -6.65 -5.33
N ILE A 77 -9.06 -7.08 -4.08
CA ILE A 77 -10.21 -7.31 -3.20
C ILE A 77 -10.98 -5.99 -2.99
N ALA A 78 -10.29 -4.89 -2.72
CA ALA A 78 -10.90 -3.57 -2.55
C ALA A 78 -11.62 -3.11 -3.83
N LEU A 79 -11.04 -3.33 -5.01
CA LEU A 79 -11.64 -3.00 -6.31
C LEU A 79 -12.90 -3.83 -6.59
N VAL A 80 -12.84 -5.13 -6.33
CA VAL A 80 -14.01 -6.03 -6.49
C VAL A 80 -15.13 -5.65 -5.53
N ASP A 81 -14.79 -5.32 -4.28
CA ASP A 81 -15.76 -4.83 -3.30
C ASP A 81 -16.40 -3.50 -3.76
N TYR A 82 -15.59 -2.57 -4.28
CA TYR A 82 -16.07 -1.30 -4.84
C TYR A 82 -17.05 -1.50 -5.99
N ARG A 83 -16.75 -2.38 -6.95
CA ARG A 83 -17.61 -2.69 -8.10
C ARG A 83 -18.94 -3.35 -7.70
N ARG A 84 -18.95 -4.17 -6.65
CA ARG A 84 -20.16 -4.88 -6.19
C ARG A 84 -21.12 -3.97 -5.42
N HIS A 85 -20.61 -2.94 -4.77
CA HIS A 85 -21.42 -1.95 -4.06
C HIS A 85 -20.95 -0.53 -4.40
N PRO A 86 -21.33 0.02 -5.57
CA PRO A 86 -21.14 1.45 -5.82
C PRO A 86 -21.92 2.24 -4.76
N SER A 87 -21.29 3.23 -4.15
CA SER A 87 -22.00 4.15 -3.25
C SER A 87 -23.16 4.81 -4.01
N PRO A 88 -24.32 5.05 -3.39
CA PRO A 88 -25.50 5.63 -4.06
C PRO A 88 -25.29 7.00 -4.70
N GLU A 89 -24.18 7.68 -4.41
CA GLU A 89 -23.88 9.05 -4.85
C GLU A 89 -23.47 9.17 -6.33
N GLY A 90 -23.34 8.06 -7.05
CA GLY A 90 -23.02 8.05 -8.49
C GLY A 90 -24.23 8.07 -9.45
N GLN A 91 -25.44 8.37 -8.97
CA GLN A 91 -26.68 8.36 -9.77
C GLN A 91 -27.38 9.74 -9.86
N LEU A 92 -26.66 10.84 -9.68
CA LEU A 92 -27.19 12.20 -9.91
C LEU A 92 -26.53 12.85 -11.13
#